data_AF-A0A7X6CNL5-F1
#
_entry.id   AF-A0A7X6CNL5-F1
#
_cell.length_a   1.000
_cell.length_b   1.000
_cell.length_c   1.000
_cell.angle_alpha   90.00
_cell.angle_beta   90.00
_cell.angle_gamma   90.00
#
_symmetry.space_group_name_H-M   'P 1'
#
loop_
_entity.id
_entity.type
_entity.pdbx_description
1 polymer ?
#
loop_
_entity_poly.entity_id
_entity_poly.type
_entity_poly.pdbx_seq_one_letter_code
_entity_poly.pdbx_strand_id
1 'polypeptide(L)'
;MRSQLESTNGEREQLNSQLSELESQLDLANREREQLNFQLSESQSQLSAVNSEKTDLNSRISELHEQYNSLAQERQQLQSQVSELYEQINSKETEKFELQSRISEQLSQLDNASAALSALNSQVWELQNQLATSQQEQEQIQSQAWELENRLAGISQVRSHLESELENANSERSYLRSQLSQLQNQIETVSHDRSQLQSQVSELAGQLETANKERSNLQTELETANSERSNLADRISEFQNQSESSEQLKNQLQSQVAELEQQLETAKTERSQLATQRSEMQAKPPATELNSDTFDAEELESFAASNSALKVANYRELVVSQQGEGDCNTISEALKQAAAGARIYVHPGVYRESLILDKSVEIISSGEVDRTVIESIDSNCIKMATDKALVRGLTLNATGKYYAVDVRQGELVVEDCNITSADYSVVGICGPNADSEIRRCQIHDGIWNGIFISDEGKATVEDSSIFDNGSLGIGVGLGGKLIARRCRINNNGSEAIAVYKDSIATVENCDLTGNSGGAWQIVDNGYVRAKGNQE
;
A
#
# COMPACT_ATOMS: atom_id res chain seq x y z
N MET A 1 184.44 47.57 -102.48
CA MET A 1 183.41 48.63 -102.45
C MET A 1 182.03 48.11 -102.85
N ARG A 2 181.78 47.60 -104.08
CA ARG A 2 180.43 47.05 -104.45
C ARG A 2 179.89 46.01 -103.44
N SER A 3 180.66 44.97 -103.09
CA SER A 3 180.19 43.90 -102.18
C SER A 3 179.90 44.32 -100.74
N GLN A 4 180.43 45.47 -100.26
CA GLN A 4 180.05 46.00 -98.94
C GLN A 4 178.65 46.64 -98.96
N LEU A 5 178.23 47.16 -100.11
CA LEU A 5 176.88 47.67 -100.33
C LEU A 5 175.86 46.51 -100.42
N GLU A 6 176.23 45.41 -101.08
CA GLU A 6 175.40 44.20 -101.13
C GLU A 6 175.26 43.55 -99.73
N SER A 7 176.35 43.47 -98.95
CA SER A 7 176.31 42.95 -97.56
C SER A 7 175.41 43.79 -96.65
N THR A 8 175.57 45.12 -96.65
CA THR A 8 174.78 46.00 -95.78
C THR A 8 173.34 46.17 -96.24
N ASN A 9 173.04 45.96 -97.54
CA ASN A 9 171.66 45.88 -98.01
C ASN A 9 171.00 44.56 -97.57
N GLY A 10 171.71 43.42 -97.63
CA GLY A 10 171.22 42.14 -97.13
C GLY A 10 170.96 42.12 -95.62
N GLU A 11 171.87 42.68 -94.81
CA GLU A 11 171.65 42.89 -93.37
C GLU A 11 170.41 43.76 -93.11
N ARG A 12 170.19 44.82 -93.90
CA ARG A 12 169.04 45.71 -93.77
C ARG A 12 167.73 45.06 -94.22
N GLU A 13 167.75 44.23 -95.25
CA GLU A 13 166.60 43.42 -95.67
C GLU A 13 166.25 42.37 -94.61
N GLN A 14 167.25 41.73 -94.00
CA GLN A 14 167.07 40.79 -92.89
C GLN A 14 166.51 41.48 -91.63
N LEU A 15 167.00 42.69 -91.31
CA LEU A 15 166.49 43.48 -90.18
C LEU A 15 165.06 44.00 -90.44
N ASN A 16 164.74 44.42 -91.67
CA ASN A 16 163.38 44.76 -92.08
C ASN A 16 162.44 43.55 -92.01
N SER A 17 162.92 42.36 -92.38
CA SER A 17 162.15 41.11 -92.24
C SER A 17 161.86 40.80 -90.78
N GLN A 18 162.85 40.94 -89.89
CA GLN A 18 162.67 40.77 -88.44
C GLN A 18 161.74 41.83 -87.84
N LEU A 19 161.81 43.08 -88.30
CA LEU A 19 160.86 44.14 -87.92
C LEU A 19 159.43 43.78 -88.34
N SER A 20 159.22 43.38 -89.59
CA SER A 20 157.90 42.99 -90.09
C SER A 20 157.34 41.74 -89.39
N GLU A 21 158.20 40.79 -89.04
CA GLU A 21 157.88 39.62 -88.20
C GLU A 21 157.44 40.05 -86.79
N LEU A 22 158.18 40.95 -86.13
CA LEU A 22 157.82 41.50 -84.82
C LEU A 22 156.57 42.39 -84.86
N GLU A 23 156.36 43.17 -85.92
CA GLU A 23 155.15 43.97 -86.14
C GLU A 23 153.92 43.07 -86.31
N SER A 24 154.05 41.97 -87.07
CA SER A 24 153.03 40.93 -87.22
C SER A 24 152.71 40.22 -85.89
N GLN A 25 153.75 39.83 -85.12
CA GLN A 25 153.57 39.23 -83.80
C GLN A 25 152.96 40.21 -82.78
N LEU A 26 153.30 41.49 -82.85
CA LEU A 26 152.72 42.54 -82.01
C LEU A 26 151.26 42.82 -82.37
N ASP A 27 150.90 42.81 -83.66
CA ASP A 27 149.51 42.95 -84.14
C ASP A 27 148.67 41.72 -83.75
N LEU A 28 149.21 40.50 -83.87
CA LEU A 28 148.58 39.28 -83.35
C LEU A 28 148.36 39.35 -81.83
N ALA A 29 149.40 39.70 -81.05
CA ALA A 29 149.29 39.83 -79.60
C ALA A 29 148.34 40.97 -79.17
N ASN A 30 148.22 42.05 -79.96
CA ASN A 30 147.23 43.09 -79.72
C ASN A 30 145.81 42.57 -79.96
N ARG A 31 145.56 41.81 -81.04
CA ARG A 31 144.26 41.19 -81.33
C ARG A 31 143.88 40.15 -80.27
N GLU A 32 144.81 39.31 -79.83
CA GLU A 32 144.59 38.38 -78.72
C GLU A 32 144.26 39.13 -77.42
N ARG A 33 144.97 40.22 -77.12
CA ARG A 33 144.68 41.07 -75.96
C ARG A 33 143.32 41.77 -76.08
N GLU A 34 142.92 42.22 -77.26
CA GLU A 34 141.59 42.79 -77.51
C GLU A 34 140.48 41.74 -77.35
N GLN A 35 140.69 40.53 -77.84
CA GLN A 35 139.78 39.40 -77.63
C GLN A 35 139.69 39.00 -76.14
N LEU A 36 140.81 38.96 -75.42
CA LEU A 36 140.85 38.70 -73.98
C LEU A 36 140.19 39.83 -73.17
N ASN A 37 140.37 41.09 -73.56
CA ASN A 37 139.68 42.23 -72.95
C ASN A 37 138.16 42.16 -73.19
N PHE A 38 137.73 41.75 -74.39
CA PHE A 38 136.32 41.51 -74.70
C PHE A 38 135.74 40.38 -73.84
N GLN A 39 136.40 39.22 -73.79
CA GLN A 39 136.00 38.09 -72.95
C GLN A 39 135.99 38.43 -71.45
N LEU A 40 136.93 39.26 -70.99
CA LEU A 40 136.97 39.74 -69.61
C LEU A 40 135.80 40.69 -69.32
N SER A 41 135.47 41.59 -70.25
CA SER A 41 134.31 42.49 -70.14
C SER A 41 132.98 41.71 -70.14
N GLU A 42 132.86 40.71 -71.01
CA GLU A 42 131.73 39.78 -71.04
C GLU A 42 131.61 39.00 -69.73
N SER A 43 132.72 38.43 -69.22
CA SER A 43 132.77 37.70 -67.95
C SER A 43 132.42 38.59 -66.76
N GLN A 44 132.86 39.86 -66.75
CA GLN A 44 132.48 40.85 -65.74
C GLN A 44 130.99 41.19 -65.81
N SER A 45 130.43 41.32 -67.01
CA SER A 45 129.00 41.53 -67.21
C SER A 45 128.18 40.34 -66.70
N GLN A 46 128.52 39.11 -67.09
CA GLN A 46 127.90 37.88 -66.60
C GLN A 46 127.98 37.76 -65.07
N LEU A 47 129.16 38.03 -64.48
CA LEU A 47 129.35 38.00 -63.03
C LEU A 47 128.55 39.12 -62.31
N SER A 48 128.34 40.27 -62.94
CA SER A 48 127.45 41.31 -62.39
C SER A 48 125.97 40.87 -62.41
N ALA A 49 125.52 40.22 -63.49
CA ALA A 49 124.15 39.69 -63.61
C ALA A 49 123.87 38.57 -62.59
N VAL A 50 124.79 37.61 -62.45
CA VAL A 50 124.70 36.52 -61.46
C VAL A 50 124.73 37.06 -60.02
N ASN A 51 125.46 38.15 -59.75
CA ASN A 51 125.41 38.81 -58.44
C ASN A 51 124.08 39.54 -58.20
N SER A 52 123.43 40.10 -59.23
CA SER A 52 122.07 40.65 -59.11
C SER A 52 121.08 39.53 -58.80
N GLU A 53 121.05 38.47 -59.61
CA GLU A 53 120.16 37.32 -59.42
C GLU A 53 120.34 36.68 -58.04
N LYS A 54 121.59 36.54 -57.56
CA LYS A 54 121.88 36.09 -56.20
C LYS A 54 121.32 37.03 -55.13
N THR A 55 121.29 38.33 -55.37
CA THR A 55 120.74 39.33 -54.43
C THR A 55 119.20 39.27 -54.40
N ASP A 56 118.57 39.09 -55.57
CA ASP A 56 117.13 38.89 -55.70
C ASP A 56 116.69 37.56 -55.04
N LEU A 57 117.45 36.48 -55.26
CA LEU A 57 117.23 35.18 -54.62
C LEU A 57 117.40 35.25 -53.10
N ASN A 58 118.42 35.94 -52.58
CA ASN A 58 118.59 36.14 -51.13
C ASN A 58 117.42 36.94 -50.52
N SER A 59 116.90 37.93 -51.25
CA SER A 59 115.73 38.71 -50.83
C SER A 59 114.50 37.82 -50.75
N ARG A 60 114.24 37.03 -51.79
CA ARG A 60 113.13 36.06 -51.84
C ARG A 60 113.25 34.94 -50.80
N ILE A 61 114.46 34.49 -50.48
CA ILE A 61 114.71 33.55 -49.37
C ILE A 61 114.33 34.18 -48.03
N SER A 62 114.60 35.48 -47.85
CA SER A 62 114.24 36.21 -46.63
C SER A 62 112.71 36.36 -46.51
N GLU A 63 112.03 36.77 -47.58
CA GLU A 63 110.56 36.83 -47.66
C GLU A 63 109.90 35.48 -47.36
N LEU A 64 110.40 34.40 -47.96
CA LEU A 64 109.90 33.04 -47.71
C LEU A 64 110.17 32.57 -46.29
N HIS A 65 111.26 33.02 -45.66
CA HIS A 65 111.56 32.71 -44.26
C HIS A 65 110.61 33.46 -43.30
N GLU A 66 110.31 34.73 -43.56
CA GLU A 66 109.31 35.49 -42.80
C GLU A 66 107.91 34.87 -42.95
N GLN A 67 107.50 34.49 -44.16
CA GLN A 67 106.25 33.77 -44.41
C GLN A 67 106.21 32.43 -43.67
N TYR A 68 107.28 31.63 -43.74
CA TYR A 68 107.37 30.36 -43.01
C TYR A 68 107.22 30.56 -41.49
N ASN A 69 107.88 31.58 -40.93
CA ASN A 69 107.79 31.89 -39.51
C ASN A 69 106.38 32.35 -39.11
N SER A 70 105.70 33.12 -39.97
CA SER A 70 104.29 33.53 -39.77
C SER A 70 103.34 32.34 -39.79
N LEU A 71 103.40 31.47 -40.81
CA LEU A 71 102.58 30.25 -40.87
C LEU A 71 102.91 29.26 -39.73
N ALA A 72 104.14 29.24 -39.23
CA ALA A 72 104.51 28.43 -38.07
C ALA A 72 103.84 28.93 -36.78
N GLN A 73 103.70 30.25 -36.60
CA GLN A 73 102.96 30.85 -35.49
C GLN A 73 101.45 30.63 -35.62
N GLU A 74 100.87 30.83 -36.80
CA GLU A 74 99.45 30.56 -37.09
C GLU A 74 99.11 29.09 -36.79
N ARG A 75 99.93 28.14 -37.28
CA ARG A 75 99.78 26.71 -36.98
C ARG A 75 99.82 26.42 -35.48
N GLN A 76 100.68 27.10 -34.71
CA GLN A 76 100.76 26.93 -33.26
C GLN A 76 99.50 27.48 -32.55
N GLN A 77 98.95 28.61 -33.01
CA GLN A 77 97.69 29.16 -32.52
C GLN A 77 96.51 28.21 -32.82
N LEU A 78 96.42 27.71 -34.04
CA LEU A 78 95.41 26.72 -34.44
C LEU A 78 95.52 25.42 -33.64
N GLN A 79 96.73 24.94 -33.35
CA GLN A 79 96.95 23.77 -32.48
C GLN A 79 96.48 24.01 -31.04
N SER A 80 96.64 25.23 -30.52
CA SER A 80 96.11 25.62 -29.21
C SER A 80 94.57 25.65 -29.20
N GLN A 81 93.95 26.27 -30.22
CA GLN A 81 92.49 26.34 -30.36
C GLN A 81 91.86 24.95 -30.53
N VAL A 82 92.48 24.06 -31.31
CA VAL A 82 92.02 22.67 -31.46
C VAL A 82 92.08 21.92 -30.13
N SER A 83 93.13 22.14 -29.33
CA SER A 83 93.26 21.52 -28.01
C SER A 83 92.19 22.02 -27.03
N GLU A 84 91.94 23.33 -27.00
CA GLU A 84 90.89 23.96 -26.19
C GLU A 84 89.49 23.45 -26.60
N LEU A 85 89.22 23.34 -27.90
CA LEU A 85 87.95 22.79 -28.41
C LEU A 85 87.75 21.31 -28.03
N TYR A 86 88.82 20.49 -28.00
CA TYR A 86 88.71 19.12 -27.50
C TYR A 86 88.36 19.07 -26.00
N GLU A 87 88.94 19.94 -25.18
CA GLU A 87 88.58 20.04 -23.75
C GLU A 87 87.14 20.51 -23.56
N GLN A 88 86.68 21.51 -24.33
CA GLN A 88 85.28 21.97 -24.32
C GLN A 88 84.31 20.85 -24.75
N ILE A 89 84.64 20.07 -25.78
CA ILE A 89 83.82 18.92 -26.22
C ILE A 89 83.71 17.88 -25.10
N ASN A 90 84.83 17.45 -24.52
CA ASN A 90 84.84 16.46 -23.43
C ASN A 90 84.02 16.95 -22.20
N SER A 91 84.11 18.23 -21.88
CA SER A 91 83.29 18.86 -20.84
C SER A 91 81.79 18.79 -21.18
N LYS A 92 81.38 19.11 -22.41
CA LYS A 92 79.97 19.04 -22.84
C LYS A 92 79.43 17.63 -23.00
N GLU A 93 80.27 16.64 -23.33
CA GLU A 93 79.87 15.22 -23.27
C GLU A 93 79.65 14.75 -21.83
N THR A 94 80.43 15.26 -20.87
CA THR A 94 80.23 14.99 -19.43
C THR A 94 78.92 15.61 -18.92
N GLU A 95 78.68 16.91 -19.19
CA GLU A 95 77.40 17.58 -18.85
C GLU A 95 76.19 16.86 -19.47
N LYS A 96 76.31 16.41 -20.72
CA LYS A 96 75.28 15.63 -21.41
C LYS A 96 74.98 14.31 -20.70
N PHE A 97 76.00 13.58 -20.25
CA PHE A 97 75.82 12.32 -19.52
C PHE A 97 75.13 12.54 -18.16
N GLU A 98 75.53 13.58 -17.42
CA GLU A 98 74.86 13.97 -16.16
C GLU A 98 73.39 14.34 -16.38
N LEU A 99 73.08 15.10 -17.43
CA LEU A 99 71.71 15.45 -17.81
C LEU A 99 70.89 14.23 -18.22
N GLN A 100 71.47 13.27 -18.96
CA GLN A 100 70.81 12.01 -19.32
C GLN A 100 70.51 11.15 -18.07
N SER A 101 71.41 11.12 -17.09
CA SER A 101 71.18 10.45 -15.80
C SER A 101 70.02 11.11 -15.04
N ARG A 102 70.02 12.45 -14.93
CA ARG A 102 68.95 13.22 -14.26
C ARG A 102 67.59 13.07 -14.94
N ILE A 103 67.54 13.03 -16.27
CA ILE A 103 66.29 12.75 -17.01
C ILE A 103 65.77 11.35 -16.68
N SER A 104 66.65 10.35 -16.60
CA SER A 104 66.28 8.97 -16.25
C SER A 104 65.74 8.86 -14.82
N GLU A 105 66.34 9.59 -13.88
CA GLU A 105 65.86 9.70 -12.50
C GLU A 105 64.47 10.37 -12.44
N GLN A 106 64.29 11.51 -13.13
CA GLN A 106 63.01 12.23 -13.16
C GLN A 106 61.87 11.44 -13.80
N LEU A 107 62.15 10.62 -14.82
CA LEU A 107 61.16 9.70 -15.40
C LEU A 107 60.73 8.64 -14.38
N SER A 108 61.68 8.02 -13.67
CA SER A 108 61.38 7.08 -12.58
C SER A 108 60.56 7.74 -11.46
N GLN A 109 60.86 8.98 -11.08
CA GLN A 109 60.05 9.73 -10.10
C GLN A 109 58.62 10.00 -10.61
N LEU A 110 58.46 10.31 -11.90
CA LEU A 110 57.15 10.52 -12.53
C LEU A 110 56.32 9.22 -12.58
N ASP A 111 56.93 8.09 -12.95
CA ASP A 111 56.28 6.78 -12.98
C ASP A 111 55.76 6.41 -11.58
N ASN A 112 56.60 6.55 -10.55
CA ASN A 112 56.22 6.30 -9.16
C ASN A 112 55.09 7.23 -8.68
N ALA A 113 55.13 8.52 -9.04
CA ALA A 113 54.05 9.47 -8.74
C ALA A 113 52.74 9.11 -9.45
N SER A 114 52.79 8.63 -10.69
CA SER A 114 51.60 8.18 -11.44
C SER A 114 50.96 6.94 -10.81
N ALA A 115 51.77 5.99 -10.34
CA ALA A 115 51.30 4.80 -9.64
C ALA A 115 50.64 5.15 -8.30
N ALA A 116 51.24 6.08 -7.53
CA ALA A 116 50.67 6.57 -6.28
C ALA A 116 49.33 7.32 -6.49
N LEU A 117 49.22 8.14 -7.55
CA LEU A 117 47.99 8.83 -7.92
C LEU A 117 46.89 7.85 -8.36
N SER A 118 47.24 6.80 -9.11
CA SER A 118 46.32 5.72 -9.48
C SER A 118 45.77 4.99 -8.26
N ALA A 119 46.65 4.60 -7.31
CA ALA A 119 46.26 3.96 -6.06
C ALA A 119 45.36 4.86 -5.19
N LEU A 120 45.66 6.16 -5.11
CA LEU A 120 44.82 7.13 -4.39
C LEU A 120 43.43 7.27 -5.03
N ASN A 121 43.34 7.29 -6.36
CA ASN A 121 42.04 7.32 -7.06
C ASN A 121 41.20 6.06 -6.76
N SER A 122 41.81 4.88 -6.67
CA SER A 122 41.11 3.66 -6.24
C SER A 122 40.58 3.76 -4.81
N GLN A 123 41.37 4.32 -3.87
CA GLN A 123 40.93 4.55 -2.49
C GLN A 123 39.79 5.57 -2.40
N VAL A 124 39.83 6.65 -3.21
CA VAL A 124 38.74 7.62 -3.28
C VAL A 124 37.45 6.98 -3.78
N TRP A 125 37.52 6.11 -4.80
CA TRP A 125 36.35 5.38 -5.30
C TRP A 125 35.77 4.40 -4.26
N GLU A 126 36.63 3.67 -3.55
CA GLU A 126 36.20 2.76 -2.49
C GLU A 126 35.53 3.51 -1.32
N LEU A 127 36.10 4.64 -0.89
CA LEU A 127 35.51 5.53 0.12
C LEU A 127 34.19 6.17 -0.34
N GLN A 128 34.05 6.49 -1.63
CA GLN A 128 32.80 6.99 -2.21
C GLN A 128 31.69 5.93 -2.16
N ASN A 129 32.00 4.67 -2.49
CA ASN A 129 31.04 3.57 -2.36
C ASN A 129 30.66 3.32 -0.90
N GLN A 130 31.62 3.30 0.02
CA GLN A 130 31.35 3.15 1.46
C GLN A 130 30.44 4.26 2.00
N LEU A 131 30.69 5.52 1.59
CA LEU A 131 29.84 6.66 1.95
C LEU A 131 28.41 6.50 1.42
N ALA A 132 28.25 6.08 0.16
CA ALA A 132 26.93 5.85 -0.45
C ALA A 132 26.16 4.72 0.28
N THR A 133 26.82 3.63 0.64
CA THR A 133 26.21 2.55 1.45
C THR A 133 25.74 3.07 2.81
N SER A 134 26.57 3.81 3.54
CA SER A 134 26.18 4.35 4.86
C SER A 134 25.11 5.44 4.78
N GLN A 135 25.00 6.16 3.65
CA GLN A 135 23.87 7.07 3.39
C GLN A 135 22.56 6.29 3.21
N GLN A 136 22.56 5.21 2.42
CA GLN A 136 21.40 4.33 2.25
C GLN A 136 20.97 3.65 3.56
N GLU A 137 21.94 3.21 4.38
CA GLU A 137 21.67 2.68 5.73
C GLU A 137 21.03 3.75 6.65
N GLN A 138 21.52 5.00 6.60
CA GLN A 138 20.96 6.10 7.38
C GLN A 138 19.52 6.43 6.97
N GLU A 139 19.21 6.48 5.67
CA GLU A 139 17.86 6.71 5.14
C GLU A 139 16.89 5.58 5.56
N GLN A 140 17.35 4.31 5.49
CA GLN A 140 16.57 3.17 5.96
C GLN A 140 16.25 3.25 7.46
N ILE A 141 17.23 3.64 8.29
CA ILE A 141 17.04 3.81 9.74
C ILE A 141 16.07 4.96 10.04
N GLN A 142 16.14 6.07 9.29
CA GLN A 142 15.20 7.20 9.45
C GLN A 142 13.77 6.80 9.09
N SER A 143 13.57 6.03 8.01
CA SER A 143 12.27 5.48 7.63
C SER A 143 11.68 4.56 8.71
N GLN A 144 12.50 3.66 9.28
CA GLN A 144 12.08 2.77 10.37
C GLN A 144 11.73 3.53 11.66
N ALA A 145 12.47 4.59 11.99
CA ALA A 145 12.15 5.44 13.15
C ALA A 145 10.78 6.11 13.00
N TRP A 146 10.50 6.68 11.82
CA TRP A 146 9.21 7.32 11.51
C TRP A 146 8.02 6.34 11.53
N GLU A 147 8.20 5.11 11.06
CA GLU A 147 7.17 4.06 11.17
C GLU A 147 6.87 3.73 12.65
N LEU A 148 7.91 3.59 13.48
CA LEU A 148 7.77 3.31 14.91
C LEU A 148 7.10 4.47 15.68
N GLU A 149 7.41 5.71 15.35
CA GLU A 149 6.74 6.90 15.92
C GLU A 149 5.24 6.92 15.59
N ASN A 150 4.87 6.69 14.32
CA ASN A 150 3.46 6.59 13.91
C ASN A 150 2.73 5.42 14.60
N ARG A 151 3.39 4.26 14.75
CA ARG A 151 2.82 3.11 15.46
C ARG A 151 2.63 3.39 16.95
N LEU A 152 3.56 4.09 17.60
CA LEU A 152 3.42 4.55 18.99
C LEU A 152 2.26 5.55 19.13
N ALA A 153 2.11 6.49 18.21
CA ALA A 153 0.99 7.43 18.19
C ALA A 153 -0.37 6.70 18.06
N GLY A 154 -0.48 5.75 17.13
CA GLY A 154 -1.67 4.91 16.96
C GLY A 154 -2.01 4.09 18.21
N ILE A 155 -1.02 3.43 18.81
CA ILE A 155 -1.21 2.68 20.07
C ILE A 155 -1.68 3.60 21.21
N SER A 156 -1.17 4.84 21.29
CA SER A 156 -1.59 5.81 22.30
C SER A 156 -3.07 6.23 22.12
N GLN A 157 -3.52 6.41 20.88
CA GLN A 157 -4.94 6.71 20.59
C GLN A 157 -5.85 5.52 20.96
N VAL A 158 -5.49 4.30 20.57
CA VAL A 158 -6.24 3.08 20.93
C VAL A 158 -6.30 2.92 22.47
N ARG A 159 -5.20 3.17 23.19
CA ARG A 159 -5.20 3.12 24.65
C ARG A 159 -6.15 4.16 25.26
N SER A 160 -6.12 5.40 24.78
CA SER A 160 -7.04 6.47 25.24
C SER A 160 -8.51 6.16 24.95
N HIS A 161 -8.81 5.43 23.87
CA HIS A 161 -10.17 5.00 23.55
C HIS A 161 -10.64 3.91 24.54
N LEU A 162 -9.84 2.86 24.73
CA LEU A 162 -10.11 1.78 25.68
C LEU A 162 -10.23 2.27 27.14
N GLU A 163 -9.42 3.28 27.52
CA GLU A 163 -9.53 3.96 28.82
C GLU A 163 -10.92 4.62 28.98
N SER A 164 -11.48 5.23 27.93
CA SER A 164 -12.83 5.82 27.95
C SER A 164 -13.95 4.77 27.92
N GLU A 165 -13.80 3.67 27.18
CA GLU A 165 -14.78 2.58 27.18
C GLU A 165 -14.88 1.90 28.55
N LEU A 166 -13.73 1.70 29.21
CA LEU A 166 -13.65 1.12 30.56
C LEU A 166 -14.37 2.00 31.60
N GLU A 167 -14.26 3.32 31.51
CA GLU A 167 -14.94 4.26 32.41
C GLU A 167 -16.46 4.28 32.18
N ASN A 168 -16.91 4.21 30.92
CA ASN A 168 -18.31 4.06 30.56
C ASN A 168 -18.89 2.74 31.11
N ALA A 169 -18.21 1.62 30.90
CA ALA A 169 -18.63 0.30 31.41
C ALA A 169 -18.63 0.22 32.94
N ASN A 170 -17.69 0.91 33.62
CA ASN A 170 -17.70 1.05 35.07
C ASN A 170 -18.92 1.85 35.57
N SER A 171 -19.28 2.93 34.86
CA SER A 171 -20.43 3.77 35.16
C SER A 171 -21.75 3.02 34.98
N GLU A 172 -21.92 2.29 33.87
CA GLU A 172 -23.07 1.43 33.62
C GLU A 172 -23.19 0.32 34.68
N ARG A 173 -22.08 -0.37 34.99
CA ARG A 173 -22.05 -1.40 36.05
C ARG A 173 -22.44 -0.85 37.42
N SER A 174 -22.07 0.40 37.72
CA SER A 174 -22.49 1.09 38.95
C SER A 174 -24.01 1.35 38.96
N TYR A 175 -24.54 1.84 37.85
CA TYR A 175 -25.98 2.09 37.66
C TYR A 175 -26.83 0.81 37.77
N LEU A 176 -26.44 -0.26 37.06
CA LEU A 176 -27.11 -1.57 37.13
C LEU A 176 -27.06 -2.17 38.55
N ARG A 177 -25.95 -1.98 39.27
CA ARG A 177 -25.83 -2.41 40.68
C ARG A 177 -26.78 -1.64 41.61
N SER A 178 -27.06 -0.37 41.31
CA SER A 178 -28.07 0.43 42.01
C SER A 178 -29.49 -0.08 41.73
N GLN A 179 -29.83 -0.34 40.45
CA GLN A 179 -31.12 -0.94 40.08
C GLN A 179 -31.36 -2.30 40.75
N LEU A 180 -30.35 -3.18 40.77
CA LEU A 180 -30.44 -4.48 41.45
C LEU A 180 -30.76 -4.34 42.95
N SER A 181 -30.14 -3.37 43.63
CA SER A 181 -30.46 -3.09 45.05
C SER A 181 -31.89 -2.57 45.24
N GLN A 182 -32.38 -1.72 44.33
CA GLN A 182 -33.78 -1.26 44.35
C GLN A 182 -34.77 -2.41 44.13
N LEU A 183 -34.51 -3.30 43.17
CA LEU A 183 -35.32 -4.48 42.90
C LEU A 183 -35.31 -5.47 44.06
N GLN A 184 -34.18 -5.66 44.74
CA GLN A 184 -34.09 -6.47 45.96
C GLN A 184 -35.00 -5.93 47.07
N ASN A 185 -34.95 -4.63 47.36
CA ASN A 185 -35.83 -3.99 48.34
C ASN A 185 -37.32 -4.10 47.96
N GLN A 186 -37.66 -4.05 46.66
CA GLN A 186 -39.03 -4.28 46.19
C GLN A 186 -39.48 -5.73 46.38
N ILE A 187 -38.61 -6.70 46.12
CA ILE A 187 -38.89 -8.14 46.34
C ILE A 187 -39.10 -8.43 47.83
N GLU A 188 -38.29 -7.86 48.73
CA GLU A 188 -38.49 -7.98 50.18
C GLU A 188 -39.84 -7.39 50.61
N THR A 189 -40.19 -6.20 50.10
CA THR A 189 -41.48 -5.54 50.36
C THR A 189 -42.65 -6.42 49.92
N VAL A 190 -42.67 -6.88 48.66
CA VAL A 190 -43.73 -7.75 48.12
C VAL A 190 -43.79 -9.10 48.84
N SER A 191 -42.66 -9.63 49.32
CA SER A 191 -42.63 -10.86 50.13
C SER A 191 -43.26 -10.64 51.51
N HIS A 192 -43.06 -9.46 52.12
CA HIS A 192 -43.71 -9.07 53.36
C HIS A 192 -45.23 -8.91 53.16
N ASP A 193 -45.66 -8.16 52.14
CA ASP A 193 -47.08 -7.94 51.81
C ASP A 193 -47.80 -9.26 51.52
N ARG A 194 -47.18 -10.15 50.73
CA ARG A 194 -47.68 -11.52 50.47
C ARG A 194 -47.86 -12.30 51.77
N SER A 195 -46.96 -12.14 52.74
CA SER A 195 -47.04 -12.81 54.05
C SER A 195 -48.17 -12.25 54.92
N GLN A 196 -48.39 -10.93 54.90
CA GLN A 196 -49.55 -10.32 55.58
C GLN A 196 -50.88 -10.78 54.94
N LEU A 197 -50.98 -10.72 53.61
CA LEU A 197 -52.16 -11.17 52.86
C LEU A 197 -52.46 -12.64 53.12
N GLN A 198 -51.44 -13.51 53.17
CA GLN A 198 -51.63 -14.92 53.47
C GLN A 198 -52.13 -15.15 54.92
N SER A 199 -51.72 -14.31 55.88
CA SER A 199 -52.30 -14.31 57.23
C SER A 199 -53.76 -13.86 57.24
N GLN A 200 -54.10 -12.78 56.52
CA GLN A 200 -55.48 -12.28 56.40
C GLN A 200 -56.42 -13.29 55.74
N VAL A 201 -55.96 -13.99 54.70
CA VAL A 201 -56.73 -15.09 54.06
C VAL A 201 -56.97 -16.24 55.03
N SER A 202 -55.98 -16.60 55.87
CA SER A 202 -56.16 -17.62 56.90
C SER A 202 -57.14 -17.20 58.00
N GLU A 203 -57.15 -15.93 58.38
CA GLU A 203 -58.10 -15.37 59.35
C GLU A 203 -59.53 -15.34 58.77
N LEU A 204 -59.70 -14.81 57.57
CA LEU A 204 -60.98 -14.77 56.85
C LEU A 204 -61.54 -16.18 56.62
N ALA A 205 -60.69 -17.19 56.35
CA ALA A 205 -61.11 -18.58 56.26
C ALA A 205 -61.66 -19.12 57.59
N GLY A 206 -61.02 -18.80 58.73
CA GLY A 206 -61.52 -19.16 60.06
C GLY A 206 -62.82 -18.43 60.44
N GLN A 207 -62.95 -17.16 60.07
CA GLN A 207 -64.20 -16.41 60.21
C GLN A 207 -65.33 -17.02 59.35
N LEU A 208 -65.03 -17.41 58.11
CA LEU A 208 -65.97 -18.09 57.21
C LEU A 208 -66.40 -19.47 57.76
N GLU A 209 -65.49 -20.26 58.32
CA GLU A 209 -65.82 -21.54 58.96
C GLU A 209 -66.73 -21.33 60.18
N THR A 210 -66.47 -20.29 60.98
CA THR A 210 -67.29 -19.92 62.13
C THR A 210 -68.71 -19.51 61.71
N ALA A 211 -68.83 -18.60 60.75
CA ALA A 211 -70.12 -18.17 60.19
C ALA A 211 -70.89 -19.32 59.52
N ASN A 212 -70.19 -20.32 58.95
CA ASN A 212 -70.85 -21.54 58.43
C ASN A 212 -71.41 -22.43 59.54
N LYS A 213 -70.71 -22.57 60.68
CA LYS A 213 -71.24 -23.29 61.86
C LYS A 213 -72.44 -22.57 62.46
N GLU A 214 -72.36 -21.24 62.62
CA GLU A 214 -73.47 -20.41 63.08
C GLU A 214 -74.69 -20.55 62.16
N ARG A 215 -74.49 -20.47 60.83
CA ARG A 215 -75.55 -20.71 59.84
C ARG A 215 -76.16 -22.12 59.94
N SER A 216 -75.35 -23.15 60.18
CA SER A 216 -75.82 -24.53 60.37
C SER A 216 -76.65 -24.70 61.64
N ASN A 217 -76.26 -24.04 62.73
CA ASN A 217 -77.01 -24.03 63.98
C ASN A 217 -78.35 -23.29 63.78
N LEU A 218 -78.32 -22.08 63.22
CA LEU A 218 -79.52 -21.28 62.91
C LEU A 218 -80.47 -22.01 61.94
N GLN A 219 -79.96 -22.80 60.99
CA GLN A 219 -80.79 -23.65 60.13
C GLN A 219 -81.46 -24.77 60.95
N THR A 220 -80.73 -25.41 61.87
CA THR A 220 -81.29 -26.46 62.76
C THR A 220 -82.36 -25.88 63.70
N GLU A 221 -82.15 -24.67 64.23
CA GLU A 221 -83.13 -23.92 65.00
C GLU A 221 -84.36 -23.54 64.16
N LEU A 222 -84.17 -23.12 62.90
CA LEU A 222 -85.25 -22.80 61.97
C LEU A 222 -86.08 -24.05 61.60
N GLU A 223 -85.44 -25.20 61.38
CA GLU A 223 -86.10 -26.48 61.14
C GLU A 223 -86.91 -26.92 62.38
N THR A 224 -86.33 -26.76 63.58
CA THR A 224 -87.01 -27.00 64.85
C THR A 224 -88.24 -26.10 65.01
N ALA A 225 -88.09 -24.78 64.84
CA ALA A 225 -89.18 -23.81 64.95
C ALA A 225 -90.28 -24.01 63.88
N ASN A 226 -89.93 -24.50 62.68
CA ASN A 226 -90.92 -24.90 61.68
C ASN A 226 -91.70 -26.14 62.11
N SER A 227 -91.05 -27.13 62.75
CA SER A 227 -91.74 -28.30 63.29
C SER A 227 -92.67 -27.92 64.47
N GLU A 228 -92.25 -27.02 65.36
CA GLU A 228 -93.10 -26.47 66.42
C GLU A 228 -94.30 -25.71 65.84
N ARG A 229 -94.07 -24.88 64.82
CA ARG A 229 -95.14 -24.16 64.11
C ARG A 229 -96.13 -25.11 63.43
N SER A 230 -95.67 -26.23 62.88
CA SER A 230 -96.58 -27.27 62.36
C SER A 230 -97.43 -27.86 63.48
N ASN A 231 -96.82 -28.37 64.55
CA ASN A 231 -97.53 -28.91 65.71
C ASN A 231 -98.53 -27.89 66.32
N LEU A 232 -98.21 -26.59 66.29
CA LEU A 232 -99.11 -25.52 66.73
C LEU A 232 -100.26 -25.28 65.73
N ALA A 233 -100.01 -25.36 64.42
CA ALA A 233 -101.05 -25.28 63.40
C ALA A 233 -102.00 -26.49 63.49
N ASP A 234 -101.47 -27.70 63.67
CA ASP A 234 -102.24 -28.94 63.87
C ASP A 234 -103.13 -28.82 65.12
N ARG A 235 -102.60 -28.30 66.23
CA ARG A 235 -103.38 -28.02 67.45
C ARG A 235 -104.40 -26.89 67.29
N ILE A 236 -104.13 -25.89 66.46
CA ILE A 236 -105.12 -24.85 66.12
C ILE A 236 -106.26 -25.47 65.31
N SER A 237 -105.98 -26.35 64.35
CA SER A 237 -106.98 -27.11 63.60
C SER A 237 -107.79 -28.05 64.51
N GLU A 238 -107.15 -28.71 65.47
CA GLU A 238 -107.85 -29.51 66.49
C GLU A 238 -108.78 -28.64 67.36
N PHE A 239 -108.31 -27.49 67.85
CA PHE A 239 -109.16 -26.56 68.60
C PHE A 239 -110.27 -25.93 67.76
N GLN A 240 -110.06 -25.71 66.45
CA GLN A 240 -111.11 -25.28 65.51
C GLN A 240 -112.19 -26.37 65.38
N ASN A 241 -111.81 -27.62 65.14
CA ASN A 241 -112.75 -28.75 65.08
C ASN A 241 -113.52 -28.93 66.41
N GLN A 242 -112.84 -28.78 67.56
CA GLN A 242 -113.50 -28.78 68.87
C GLN A 242 -114.49 -27.61 69.01
N SER A 243 -114.10 -26.40 68.58
CA SER A 243 -114.96 -25.22 68.60
C SER A 243 -116.19 -25.38 67.70
N GLU A 244 -116.04 -25.94 66.50
CA GLU A 244 -117.17 -26.24 65.62
C GLU A 244 -118.10 -27.29 66.23
N SER A 245 -117.56 -28.35 66.85
CA SER A 245 -118.39 -29.35 67.54
C SER A 245 -119.15 -28.77 68.73
N SER A 246 -118.55 -27.80 69.44
CA SER A 246 -119.16 -27.07 70.55
C SER A 246 -120.24 -26.10 70.06
N GLU A 247 -120.02 -25.42 68.93
CA GLU A 247 -121.01 -24.55 68.29
C GLU A 247 -122.17 -25.37 67.69
N GLN A 248 -121.91 -26.58 67.15
CA GLN A 248 -122.96 -27.54 66.76
C GLN A 248 -123.76 -28.02 67.97
N LEU A 249 -123.10 -28.38 69.08
CA LEU A 249 -123.75 -28.80 70.32
C LEU A 249 -124.60 -27.67 70.94
N LYS A 250 -124.10 -26.44 70.90
CA LYS A 250 -124.83 -25.21 71.28
C LYS A 250 -126.05 -24.98 70.39
N ASN A 251 -125.93 -25.19 69.07
CA ASN A 251 -127.07 -25.10 68.15
C ASN A 251 -128.11 -26.22 68.42
N GLN A 252 -127.68 -27.44 68.76
CA GLN A 252 -128.58 -28.51 69.23
C GLN A 252 -129.24 -28.17 70.58
N LEU A 253 -128.50 -27.55 71.51
CA LEU A 253 -129.06 -27.06 72.76
C LEU A 253 -130.04 -25.90 72.54
N GLN A 254 -129.79 -25.01 71.57
CA GLN A 254 -130.74 -23.97 71.18
C GLN A 254 -131.98 -24.55 70.48
N SER A 255 -131.85 -25.60 69.65
CA SER A 255 -133.03 -26.29 69.11
C SER A 255 -133.81 -27.02 70.19
N GLN A 256 -133.13 -27.67 71.16
CA GLN A 256 -133.77 -28.29 72.32
C GLN A 256 -134.42 -27.26 73.25
N VAL A 257 -133.84 -26.07 73.44
CA VAL A 257 -134.46 -24.98 74.22
C VAL A 257 -135.67 -24.41 73.48
N ALA A 258 -135.58 -24.15 72.17
CA ALA A 258 -136.72 -23.72 71.38
C ALA A 258 -137.85 -24.77 71.33
N GLU A 259 -137.48 -26.06 71.25
CA GLU A 259 -138.41 -27.20 71.31
C GLU A 259 -139.00 -27.36 72.72
N LEU A 260 -138.25 -27.09 73.79
CA LEU A 260 -138.74 -27.06 75.18
C LEU A 260 -139.63 -25.83 75.47
N GLU A 261 -139.34 -24.66 74.89
CA GLU A 261 -140.20 -23.47 74.97
C GLU A 261 -141.50 -23.68 74.19
N GLN A 262 -141.41 -24.30 73.00
CA GLN A 262 -142.57 -24.74 72.24
C GLN A 262 -143.38 -25.80 73.02
N GLN A 263 -142.72 -26.79 73.65
CA GLN A 263 -143.35 -27.78 74.53
C GLN A 263 -143.95 -27.15 75.80
N LEU A 264 -143.38 -26.06 76.33
CA LEU A 264 -143.92 -25.35 77.49
C LEU A 264 -145.20 -24.58 77.13
N GLU A 265 -145.26 -24.00 75.93
CA GLU A 265 -146.43 -23.25 75.46
C GLU A 265 -147.52 -24.16 74.86
N THR A 266 -147.17 -25.33 74.28
CA THR A 266 -148.15 -26.41 74.14
C THR A 266 -148.60 -26.92 75.51
N ALA A 267 -147.72 -27.22 76.47
CA ALA A 267 -148.16 -27.69 77.79
C ALA A 267 -149.12 -26.73 78.53
N LYS A 268 -149.00 -25.42 78.33
CA LYS A 268 -149.97 -24.41 78.83
C LYS A 268 -151.31 -24.46 78.07
N THR A 269 -151.28 -24.51 76.74
CA THR A 269 -152.50 -24.54 75.91
C THR A 269 -153.20 -25.91 75.98
N GLU A 270 -152.46 -27.01 75.97
CA GLU A 270 -152.90 -28.38 76.27
C GLU A 270 -153.48 -28.49 77.67
N ARG A 271 -152.90 -27.86 78.70
CA ARG A 271 -153.56 -27.80 80.03
C ARG A 271 -154.92 -27.10 79.99
N SER A 272 -155.19 -26.24 79.00
CA SER A 272 -156.51 -25.62 78.79
C SER A 272 -157.47 -26.44 77.91
N GLN A 273 -156.97 -27.42 77.13
CA GLN A 273 -157.75 -28.14 76.11
C GLN A 273 -157.74 -29.67 76.24
N LEU A 274 -156.86 -30.25 77.06
CA LEU A 274 -156.90 -31.65 77.53
C LEU A 274 -157.91 -31.88 78.66
N ALA A 275 -158.80 -30.91 78.91
CA ALA A 275 -160.16 -31.22 79.32
C ALA A 275 -160.93 -32.03 78.24
N THR A 276 -160.40 -32.15 77.00
CA THR A 276 -161.11 -32.67 75.81
C THR A 276 -160.25 -33.52 74.82
N GLN A 277 -159.29 -34.33 75.30
CA GLN A 277 -158.82 -35.65 74.74
C GLN A 277 -158.05 -35.80 73.35
N ARG A 278 -156.75 -36.30 73.35
CA ARG A 278 -156.13 -37.48 72.58
C ARG A 278 -155.22 -37.38 71.23
N SER A 279 -153.93 -37.90 71.21
CA SER A 279 -153.01 -38.66 70.19
C SER A 279 -151.93 -38.18 69.04
N GLU A 280 -150.54 -38.36 69.16
CA GLU A 280 -149.31 -39.08 68.39
C GLU A 280 -148.32 -38.74 67.02
N MET A 281 -146.90 -38.40 67.00
CA MET A 281 -145.45 -38.72 66.23
C MET A 281 -144.51 -38.35 64.81
N GLN A 282 -143.07 -38.08 64.77
CA GLN A 282 -141.70 -38.40 63.87
C GLN A 282 -140.73 -37.64 62.64
N ALA A 283 -139.33 -37.88 62.28
CA ALA A 283 -138.24 -37.18 61.24
C ALA A 283 -136.72 -37.77 60.62
N LYS A 284 -135.72 -37.14 59.72
CA LYS A 284 -134.23 -37.57 59.08
C LYS A 284 -133.10 -36.70 58.08
N PRO A 285 -131.77 -37.09 57.58
CA PRO A 285 -130.45 -36.33 56.92
C PRO A 285 -129.32 -36.76 55.67
N PRO A 286 -128.07 -36.09 55.22
CA PRO A 286 -127.06 -36.14 53.92
C PRO A 286 -125.33 -35.94 53.74
N ALA A 287 -124.47 -35.96 52.55
CA ALA A 287 -122.84 -35.73 52.26
C ALA A 287 -121.93 -35.67 50.77
N THR A 288 -120.53 -35.30 50.49
CA THR A 288 -119.33 -35.62 49.36
C THR A 288 -118.03 -34.68 48.67
N GLU A 289 -116.85 -35.08 47.90
CA GLU A 289 -115.41 -34.39 47.44
C GLU A 289 -114.24 -34.76 46.18
N LEU A 290 -113.04 -34.01 45.75
CA LEU A 290 -111.52 -34.31 45.07
C LEU A 290 -110.59 -33.77 43.68
N ASN A 291 -109.12 -33.74 43.57
CA ASN A 291 -107.78 -33.77 42.54
C ASN A 291 -107.07 -32.79 41.32
N SER A 292 -105.81 -32.72 40.52
CA SER A 292 -104.18 -32.97 40.33
C SER A 292 -103.17 -32.50 39.00
N ASP A 293 -101.71 -32.55 38.85
CA ASP A 293 -100.55 -32.73 37.65
C ASP A 293 -99.26 -31.77 36.95
N THR A 294 -98.08 -32.18 36.16
CA THR A 294 -96.69 -31.45 35.52
C THR A 294 -95.71 -31.98 34.20
N PHE A 295 -94.41 -31.75 33.52
CA PHE A 295 -92.93 -31.01 33.34
C PHE A 295 -91.84 -31.12 31.96
N ASP A 296 -90.44 -30.72 31.79
CA ASP A 296 -89.37 -30.34 30.57
C ASP A 296 -87.75 -30.93 30.29
N ALA A 297 -86.52 -30.67 29.50
CA ALA A 297 -85.56 -29.80 28.47
C ALA A 297 -84.08 -30.30 27.67
N GLU A 298 -83.01 -29.54 27.00
CA GLU A 298 -81.74 -29.84 25.95
C GLU A 298 -80.14 -29.16 25.96
N GLU A 299 -78.88 -29.02 25.18
CA GLU A 299 -77.94 -28.97 23.81
C GLU A 299 -76.22 -29.21 23.81
N LEU A 300 -74.98 -29.00 23.03
CA LEU A 300 -74.05 -28.42 21.79
C LEU A 300 -72.46 -29.04 21.45
N GLU A 301 -71.20 -28.80 20.73
CA GLU A 301 -70.10 -27.94 19.84
C GLU A 301 -68.83 -28.68 18.92
N SER A 302 -67.53 -28.43 18.30
CA SER A 302 -66.19 -27.51 18.03
C SER A 302 -65.01 -27.66 16.77
N PHE A 303 -63.59 -27.31 16.72
CA PHE A 303 -62.52 -27.02 15.51
C PHE A 303 -60.80 -27.24 15.40
N ALA A 304 -59.85 -26.85 14.37
CA ALA A 304 -58.27 -27.17 14.05
C ALA A 304 -57.08 -26.31 13.14
N ALA A 305 -55.70 -26.67 12.79
CA ALA A 305 -54.46 -25.86 12.12
C ALA A 305 -53.00 -26.42 11.42
N SER A 306 -51.89 -25.65 10.93
CA SER A 306 -50.42 -26.05 10.44
C SER A 306 -49.19 -25.02 10.01
N ASN A 307 -47.85 -25.39 9.77
CA ASN A 307 -46.63 -24.63 9.12
C ASN A 307 -45.26 -25.43 8.76
N SER A 308 -44.20 -24.93 8.00
CA SER A 308 -42.90 -25.65 7.56
C SER A 308 -41.56 -24.88 7.16
N ALA A 309 -40.51 -25.49 6.52
CA ALA A 309 -39.07 -25.01 6.34
C ALA A 309 -38.28 -25.34 5.00
N LEU A 310 -36.97 -24.96 4.84
CA LEU A 310 -36.22 -24.74 3.53
C LEU A 310 -34.86 -25.50 3.25
N LYS A 311 -34.20 -25.25 2.08
CA LYS A 311 -33.06 -26.01 1.46
C LYS A 311 -32.09 -25.14 0.60
N VAL A 312 -30.94 -25.68 0.13
CA VAL A 312 -29.86 -24.97 -0.64
C VAL A 312 -29.57 -25.62 -2.03
N ALA A 313 -29.10 -24.84 -3.02
CA ALA A 313 -28.71 -25.24 -4.38
C ALA A 313 -27.36 -24.61 -4.83
N ASN A 314 -26.89 -24.89 -6.05
CA ASN A 314 -25.59 -24.46 -6.61
C ASN A 314 -25.76 -24.07 -8.09
N TYR A 315 -25.23 -22.91 -8.49
CA TYR A 315 -25.57 -22.23 -9.75
C TYR A 315 -24.34 -21.85 -10.59
N ARG A 316 -24.54 -21.72 -11.91
CA ARG A 316 -23.51 -21.31 -12.90
C ARG A 316 -23.59 -19.85 -13.32
N GLU A 317 -24.76 -19.27 -13.23
CA GLU A 317 -25.03 -17.84 -13.43
C GLU A 317 -25.86 -17.42 -12.22
N LEU A 318 -25.51 -16.29 -11.61
CA LEU A 318 -26.10 -15.77 -10.38
C LEU A 318 -26.32 -14.27 -10.54
N VAL A 319 -27.49 -13.79 -10.10
CA VAL A 319 -27.84 -12.37 -10.07
C VAL A 319 -27.77 -11.86 -8.64
N VAL A 320 -27.06 -10.75 -8.41
CA VAL A 320 -26.98 -10.06 -7.13
C VAL A 320 -27.78 -8.77 -7.21
N SER A 321 -28.72 -8.57 -6.29
CA SER A 321 -29.45 -7.30 -6.14
C SER A 321 -29.74 -7.01 -4.67
N GLN A 322 -29.22 -5.89 -4.18
CA GLN A 322 -29.49 -5.38 -2.83
C GLN A 322 -30.99 -5.09 -2.56
N GLN A 323 -31.82 -5.01 -3.61
CA GLN A 323 -33.27 -4.78 -3.50
C GLN A 323 -34.09 -6.09 -3.53
N GLY A 324 -33.44 -7.26 -3.57
CA GLY A 324 -34.10 -8.57 -3.54
C GLY A 324 -34.64 -9.06 -4.90
N GLU A 325 -34.24 -8.43 -6.01
CA GLU A 325 -34.63 -8.84 -7.37
C GLU A 325 -33.70 -9.91 -7.99
N GLY A 326 -32.71 -10.41 -7.24
CA GLY A 326 -31.73 -11.41 -7.68
C GLY A 326 -31.70 -12.67 -6.81
N ASP A 327 -30.86 -13.63 -7.18
CA ASP A 327 -30.62 -14.89 -6.45
C ASP A 327 -29.94 -14.67 -5.08
N CYS A 328 -29.22 -13.56 -4.91
CA CYS A 328 -28.46 -13.22 -3.72
C CYS A 328 -28.56 -11.71 -3.40
N ASN A 329 -28.50 -11.35 -2.11
CA ASN A 329 -28.55 -9.95 -1.68
C ASN A 329 -27.16 -9.30 -1.54
N THR A 330 -26.09 -10.11 -1.54
CA THR A 330 -24.69 -9.65 -1.47
C THR A 330 -23.81 -10.44 -2.43
N ILE A 331 -22.70 -9.86 -2.85
CA ILE A 331 -21.75 -10.48 -3.79
C ILE A 331 -21.01 -11.63 -3.10
N SER A 332 -20.68 -11.49 -1.81
CA SER A 332 -20.09 -12.54 -0.97
C SER A 332 -20.99 -13.76 -0.78
N GLU A 333 -22.31 -13.58 -0.82
CA GLU A 333 -23.27 -14.70 -0.81
C GLU A 333 -23.25 -15.43 -2.15
N ALA A 334 -23.31 -14.69 -3.27
CA ALA A 334 -23.17 -15.28 -4.61
C ALA A 334 -21.82 -15.98 -4.79
N LEU A 335 -20.71 -15.38 -4.34
CA LEU A 335 -19.38 -16.01 -4.35
C LEU A 335 -19.37 -17.33 -3.57
N LYS A 336 -20.08 -17.45 -2.45
CA LYS A 336 -20.21 -18.72 -1.70
C LYS A 336 -21.03 -19.75 -2.48
N GLN A 337 -22.17 -19.35 -3.05
CA GLN A 337 -23.07 -20.24 -3.80
C GLN A 337 -22.53 -20.64 -5.19
N ALA A 338 -21.62 -19.86 -5.76
CA ALA A 338 -21.05 -20.04 -7.09
C ALA A 338 -20.19 -21.31 -7.22
N ALA A 339 -20.37 -22.01 -8.34
CA ALA A 339 -19.40 -22.97 -8.85
C ALA A 339 -18.15 -22.25 -9.40
N ALA A 340 -17.02 -22.98 -9.54
CA ALA A 340 -15.88 -22.47 -10.30
C ALA A 340 -16.24 -22.35 -11.80
N GLY A 341 -15.85 -21.24 -12.42
CA GLY A 341 -16.24 -20.83 -13.77
C GLY A 341 -17.64 -20.21 -13.87
N ALA A 342 -18.27 -19.83 -12.75
CA ALA A 342 -19.57 -19.17 -12.74
C ALA A 342 -19.49 -17.66 -13.05
N ARG A 343 -20.60 -17.11 -13.55
CA ARG A 343 -20.81 -15.66 -13.73
C ARG A 343 -21.68 -15.10 -12.62
N ILE A 344 -21.28 -13.95 -12.08
CA ILE A 344 -22.04 -13.20 -11.08
C ILE A 344 -22.37 -11.83 -11.68
N TYR A 345 -23.64 -11.64 -12.01
CA TYR A 345 -24.17 -10.38 -12.52
C TYR A 345 -24.61 -9.50 -11.34
N VAL A 346 -23.99 -8.34 -11.17
CA VAL A 346 -24.26 -7.45 -10.03
C VAL A 346 -25.09 -6.26 -10.50
N HIS A 347 -26.29 -6.10 -9.93
CA HIS A 347 -27.12 -4.92 -10.17
C HIS A 347 -26.61 -3.70 -9.39
N PRO A 348 -26.84 -2.48 -9.91
CA PRO A 348 -26.58 -1.22 -9.20
C PRO A 348 -27.01 -1.21 -7.73
N GLY A 349 -26.12 -0.74 -6.86
CA GLY A 349 -26.23 -0.79 -5.41
C GLY A 349 -24.91 -0.42 -4.72
N VAL A 350 -24.94 -0.31 -3.40
CA VAL A 350 -23.74 -0.04 -2.57
C VAL A 350 -23.48 -1.24 -1.68
N TYR A 351 -22.51 -2.05 -2.07
CA TYR A 351 -22.16 -3.34 -1.49
C TYR A 351 -21.02 -3.15 -0.47
N ARG A 352 -21.38 -3.14 0.82
CA ARG A 352 -20.44 -2.95 1.94
C ARG A 352 -19.84 -4.29 2.38
N GLU A 353 -18.82 -4.74 1.65
CA GLU A 353 -18.24 -6.08 1.78
C GLU A 353 -16.78 -6.16 1.23
N SER A 354 -16.18 -7.35 1.31
CA SER A 354 -14.83 -7.64 0.80
C SER A 354 -14.87 -8.93 -0.03
N LEU A 355 -14.46 -8.85 -1.29
CA LEU A 355 -14.61 -9.96 -2.25
C LEU A 355 -13.34 -10.80 -2.29
N ILE A 356 -13.36 -11.93 -1.57
CA ILE A 356 -12.32 -12.94 -1.63
C ILE A 356 -12.60 -13.86 -2.82
N LEU A 357 -11.74 -13.81 -3.83
CA LEU A 357 -11.85 -14.62 -5.03
C LEU A 357 -11.09 -15.94 -4.84
N ASP A 358 -11.69 -16.88 -4.10
CA ASP A 358 -11.11 -18.20 -3.78
C ASP A 358 -11.24 -19.24 -4.90
N LYS A 359 -12.24 -19.05 -5.76
CA LYS A 359 -12.55 -19.86 -6.95
C LYS A 359 -12.59 -18.98 -8.18
N SER A 360 -12.29 -19.54 -9.35
CA SER A 360 -12.39 -18.82 -10.61
C SER A 360 -13.83 -18.39 -10.89
N VAL A 361 -14.05 -17.09 -11.15
CA VAL A 361 -15.36 -16.47 -11.45
C VAL A 361 -15.22 -15.30 -12.40
N GLU A 362 -16.33 -14.92 -13.04
CA GLU A 362 -16.49 -13.62 -13.69
C GLU A 362 -17.51 -12.78 -12.89
N ILE A 363 -17.11 -11.64 -12.32
CA ILE A 363 -18.01 -10.67 -11.68
C ILE A 363 -18.23 -9.51 -12.64
N ILE A 364 -19.48 -9.24 -13.00
CA ILE A 364 -19.84 -8.29 -14.07
C ILE A 364 -20.97 -7.39 -13.57
N SER A 365 -20.76 -6.07 -13.54
CA SER A 365 -21.83 -5.10 -13.35
C SER A 365 -22.83 -5.16 -14.50
N SER A 366 -24.13 -5.15 -14.18
CA SER A 366 -25.20 -5.08 -15.17
C SER A 366 -25.61 -3.63 -15.50
N GLY A 367 -24.89 -2.62 -15.01
CA GLY A 367 -25.20 -1.20 -15.17
C GLY A 367 -23.96 -0.33 -15.42
N GLU A 368 -24.18 0.98 -15.42
CA GLU A 368 -23.09 1.97 -15.48
C GLU A 368 -22.14 1.84 -14.27
N VAL A 369 -20.84 1.99 -14.50
CA VAL A 369 -19.75 1.70 -13.54
C VAL A 369 -20.00 2.35 -12.19
N ASP A 370 -20.26 3.66 -12.20
CA ASP A 370 -20.44 4.50 -11.00
C ASP A 370 -21.64 4.12 -10.12
N ARG A 371 -22.51 3.19 -10.57
CA ARG A 371 -23.71 2.77 -9.85
C ARG A 371 -23.57 1.43 -9.14
N THR A 372 -22.50 0.68 -9.37
CA THR A 372 -22.24 -0.63 -8.72
C THR A 372 -20.99 -0.50 -7.87
N VAL A 373 -21.17 0.02 -6.65
CA VAL A 373 -20.09 0.40 -5.74
C VAL A 373 -19.83 -0.73 -4.73
N ILE A 374 -18.57 -1.13 -4.57
CA ILE A 374 -18.09 -1.98 -3.49
C ILE A 374 -17.25 -1.13 -2.54
N GLU A 375 -17.71 -1.02 -1.29
CA GLU A 375 -17.12 -0.17 -0.26
C GLU A 375 -16.57 -1.05 0.88
N SER A 376 -15.28 -0.93 1.19
CA SER A 376 -14.62 -1.77 2.21
C SER A 376 -13.82 -0.94 3.21
N ILE A 377 -14.03 -1.21 4.51
CA ILE A 377 -13.53 -0.38 5.63
C ILE A 377 -12.39 -1.09 6.38
N ASP A 378 -12.47 -2.41 6.53
CA ASP A 378 -11.56 -3.27 7.30
C ASP A 378 -10.86 -4.34 6.45
N SER A 379 -10.95 -4.23 5.12
CA SER A 379 -10.26 -5.11 4.19
C SER A 379 -10.10 -4.50 2.79
N ASN A 380 -9.52 -5.28 1.88
CA ASN A 380 -9.51 -4.97 0.45
C ASN A 380 -10.92 -5.09 -0.14
N CYS A 381 -11.32 -4.25 -1.10
CA CYS A 381 -12.56 -4.47 -1.86
C CYS A 381 -12.50 -5.80 -2.63
N ILE A 382 -11.33 -6.11 -3.20
CA ILE A 382 -11.07 -7.37 -3.90
C ILE A 382 -9.74 -7.97 -3.44
N LYS A 383 -9.76 -9.27 -3.12
CA LYS A 383 -8.58 -10.06 -2.78
C LYS A 383 -8.49 -11.31 -3.64
N MET A 384 -7.46 -11.39 -4.48
CA MET A 384 -7.25 -12.51 -5.38
C MET A 384 -6.63 -13.71 -4.65
N ALA A 385 -7.33 -14.85 -4.65
CA ALA A 385 -6.93 -16.07 -3.96
C ALA A 385 -7.10 -17.34 -4.84
N THR A 386 -7.22 -17.19 -6.16
CA THR A 386 -7.46 -18.27 -7.13
C THR A 386 -6.57 -18.11 -8.37
N ASP A 387 -6.61 -19.05 -9.31
CA ASP A 387 -5.71 -19.05 -10.49
C ASP A 387 -6.09 -18.01 -11.55
N LYS A 388 -7.39 -17.75 -11.76
CA LYS A 388 -7.94 -16.83 -12.79
C LYS A 388 -9.26 -16.22 -12.34
N ALA A 389 -9.45 -14.92 -12.49
CA ALA A 389 -10.75 -14.27 -12.28
C ALA A 389 -10.92 -13.03 -13.16
N LEU A 390 -12.17 -12.67 -13.47
CA LEU A 390 -12.53 -11.44 -14.18
C LEU A 390 -13.42 -10.56 -13.29
N VAL A 391 -13.15 -9.27 -13.29
CA VAL A 391 -13.92 -8.22 -12.62
C VAL A 391 -14.18 -7.12 -13.63
N ARG A 392 -15.46 -6.83 -13.92
CA ARG A 392 -15.84 -5.81 -14.91
C ARG A 392 -16.91 -4.81 -14.43
N GLY A 393 -16.66 -3.52 -14.67
CA GLY A 393 -17.67 -2.48 -14.57
C GLY A 393 -18.05 -2.06 -13.15
N LEU A 394 -17.14 -2.20 -12.19
CA LEU A 394 -17.39 -1.92 -10.77
C LEU A 394 -16.65 -0.66 -10.31
N THR A 395 -17.23 0.08 -9.37
CA THR A 395 -16.52 1.09 -8.59
C THR A 395 -16.05 0.47 -7.28
N LEU A 396 -14.74 0.51 -7.01
CA LEU A 396 -14.09 -0.15 -5.87
C LEU A 396 -13.47 0.90 -4.94
N ASN A 397 -14.04 1.10 -3.76
CA ASN A 397 -13.63 2.14 -2.82
C ASN A 397 -13.19 1.53 -1.47
N ALA A 398 -11.87 1.42 -1.28
CA ALA A 398 -11.31 1.00 0.01
C ALA A 398 -11.17 2.23 0.91
N THR A 399 -12.15 2.47 1.80
CA THR A 399 -12.17 3.61 2.72
C THR A 399 -11.31 3.38 3.97
N GLY A 400 -10.54 2.30 4.01
CA GLY A 400 -9.70 1.89 5.14
C GLY A 400 -8.23 1.70 4.78
N LYS A 401 -7.47 1.10 5.70
CA LYS A 401 -6.02 0.90 5.57
C LYS A 401 -5.64 -0.31 4.69
N TYR A 402 -6.13 -0.32 3.44
CA TYR A 402 -6.03 -1.47 2.52
C TYR A 402 -5.93 -1.04 1.04
N TYR A 403 -5.24 -1.82 0.22
CA TYR A 403 -5.34 -1.73 -1.25
C TYR A 403 -6.81 -2.00 -1.65
N ALA A 404 -7.35 -1.30 -2.65
CA ALA A 404 -8.68 -1.63 -3.17
C ALA A 404 -8.69 -2.99 -3.87
N VAL A 405 -7.60 -3.33 -4.56
CA VAL A 405 -7.37 -4.64 -5.18
C VAL A 405 -6.00 -5.18 -4.72
N ASP A 406 -6.00 -6.35 -4.07
CA ASP A 406 -4.79 -7.08 -3.63
C ASP A 406 -4.62 -8.38 -4.45
N VAL A 407 -3.56 -8.44 -5.26
CA VAL A 407 -3.21 -9.60 -6.10
C VAL A 407 -1.93 -10.25 -5.59
N ARG A 408 -2.05 -11.45 -5.04
CA ARG A 408 -0.92 -12.23 -4.49
C ARG A 408 -0.58 -13.50 -5.29
N GLN A 409 -1.54 -13.98 -6.07
CA GLN A 409 -1.40 -15.14 -6.94
C GLN A 409 -2.46 -15.10 -8.04
N GLY A 410 -2.22 -15.84 -9.12
CA GLY A 410 -3.14 -15.98 -10.24
C GLY A 410 -3.18 -14.75 -11.15
N GLU A 411 -4.04 -14.85 -12.16
CA GLU A 411 -4.25 -13.85 -13.21
C GLU A 411 -5.60 -13.16 -12.97
N LEU A 412 -5.57 -11.94 -12.42
CA LEU A 412 -6.77 -11.12 -12.24
C LEU A 412 -6.95 -10.18 -13.43
N VAL A 413 -8.10 -10.24 -14.08
CA VAL A 413 -8.47 -9.29 -15.14
C VAL A 413 -9.43 -8.25 -14.55
N VAL A 414 -9.04 -6.98 -14.60
CA VAL A 414 -9.82 -5.84 -14.11
C VAL A 414 -10.15 -4.92 -15.28
N GLU A 415 -11.43 -4.71 -15.57
CA GLU A 415 -11.88 -4.10 -16.82
C GLU A 415 -13.02 -3.10 -16.64
N ASP A 416 -12.95 -1.93 -17.28
CA ASP A 416 -13.97 -0.88 -17.18
C ASP A 416 -14.30 -0.46 -15.72
N CYS A 417 -13.36 -0.58 -14.78
CA CYS A 417 -13.57 -0.31 -13.36
C CYS A 417 -13.07 1.09 -12.94
N ASN A 418 -13.71 1.67 -11.92
CA ASN A 418 -13.23 2.83 -11.20
C ASN A 418 -12.70 2.38 -9.82
N ILE A 419 -11.54 2.85 -9.37
CA ILE A 419 -10.83 2.29 -8.21
C ILE A 419 -10.18 3.42 -7.39
N THR A 420 -10.45 3.45 -6.07
CA THR A 420 -9.92 4.42 -5.11
C THR A 420 -9.50 3.76 -3.77
N SER A 421 -8.50 4.31 -3.06
CA SER A 421 -8.09 3.83 -1.72
C SER A 421 -7.70 4.98 -0.78
N ALA A 422 -8.24 4.97 0.43
CA ALA A 422 -8.04 6.00 1.45
C ALA A 422 -6.75 5.86 2.28
N ASP A 423 -5.82 4.95 1.91
CA ASP A 423 -4.51 4.84 2.56
C ASP A 423 -3.47 4.20 1.61
N TYR A 424 -3.50 2.88 1.41
CA TYR A 424 -2.50 2.15 0.63
C TYR A 424 -2.54 2.51 -0.87
N SER A 425 -1.61 1.94 -1.64
CA SER A 425 -1.67 2.06 -3.10
C SER A 425 -2.98 1.47 -3.61
N VAL A 426 -3.58 2.06 -4.64
CA VAL A 426 -4.95 1.72 -5.03
C VAL A 426 -5.05 0.26 -5.52
N VAL A 427 -4.09 -0.18 -6.33
CA VAL A 427 -3.92 -1.59 -6.74
C VAL A 427 -2.55 -2.10 -6.32
N GLY A 428 -2.50 -3.25 -5.63
CA GLY A 428 -1.27 -3.94 -5.23
C GLY A 428 -1.13 -5.30 -5.90
N ILE A 429 0.02 -5.56 -6.54
CA ILE A 429 0.32 -6.79 -7.28
C ILE A 429 1.68 -7.32 -6.80
N CYS A 430 1.65 -8.26 -5.86
CA CYS A 430 2.81 -8.58 -5.02
C CYS A 430 3.01 -10.11 -4.91
N GLY A 431 3.98 -10.67 -5.64
CA GLY A 431 4.36 -12.09 -5.56
C GLY A 431 4.68 -12.72 -6.92
N PRO A 432 5.53 -13.76 -7.00
CA PRO A 432 6.03 -14.31 -8.27
C PRO A 432 4.93 -14.94 -9.14
N ASN A 433 3.86 -15.40 -8.50
CA ASN A 433 2.68 -15.97 -9.14
C ASN A 433 1.55 -14.93 -9.36
N ALA A 434 1.75 -13.67 -8.99
CA ALA A 434 0.78 -12.60 -9.24
C ALA A 434 0.92 -12.08 -10.68
N ASP A 435 -0.19 -12.06 -11.40
CA ASP A 435 -0.35 -11.46 -12.72
C ASP A 435 -1.66 -10.68 -12.77
N SER A 436 -1.70 -9.58 -13.52
CA SER A 436 -2.88 -8.73 -13.59
C SER A 436 -3.00 -8.05 -14.95
N GLU A 437 -4.18 -8.11 -15.55
CA GLU A 437 -4.52 -7.36 -16.77
C GLU A 437 -5.54 -6.29 -16.42
N ILE A 438 -5.10 -5.03 -16.42
CA ILE A 438 -5.89 -3.85 -16.06
C ILE A 438 -6.19 -3.08 -17.35
N ARG A 439 -7.46 -2.99 -17.77
CA ARG A 439 -7.80 -2.33 -19.04
C ARG A 439 -9.03 -1.43 -18.97
N ARG A 440 -8.89 -0.22 -19.52
CA ARG A 440 -9.92 0.85 -19.53
C ARG A 440 -10.40 1.25 -18.12
N CYS A 441 -9.51 1.16 -17.14
CA CYS A 441 -9.81 1.49 -15.74
C CYS A 441 -9.45 2.94 -15.40
N GLN A 442 -10.06 3.46 -14.34
CA GLN A 442 -9.69 4.71 -13.67
C GLN A 442 -9.16 4.38 -12.27
N ILE A 443 -7.98 4.90 -11.92
CA ILE A 443 -7.26 4.56 -10.69
C ILE A 443 -6.74 5.86 -10.06
N HIS A 444 -7.45 6.37 -9.05
CA HIS A 444 -7.24 7.72 -8.53
C HIS A 444 -7.55 7.88 -7.04
N ASP A 445 -7.30 9.08 -6.51
CA ASP A 445 -7.49 9.47 -5.10
C ASP A 445 -6.78 8.55 -4.07
N GLY A 446 -5.78 7.77 -4.50
CA GLY A 446 -4.92 6.99 -3.61
C GLY A 446 -3.97 7.87 -2.81
N ILE A 447 -3.72 7.58 -1.53
CA ILE A 447 -2.71 8.33 -0.75
C ILE A 447 -1.27 7.92 -1.13
N TRP A 448 -1.03 6.63 -1.42
CA TRP A 448 0.23 6.15 -1.97
C TRP A 448 0.19 6.08 -3.52
N ASN A 449 0.60 4.97 -4.14
CA ASN A 449 0.70 4.86 -5.60
C ASN A 449 -0.65 4.50 -6.23
N GLY A 450 -0.87 4.85 -7.49
CA GLY A 450 -2.01 4.32 -8.24
C GLY A 450 -1.92 2.79 -8.39
N ILE A 451 -0.80 2.30 -8.96
CA ILE A 451 -0.50 0.86 -9.03
C ILE A 451 0.86 0.60 -8.37
N PHE A 452 0.94 -0.42 -7.53
CA PHE A 452 2.19 -0.92 -6.95
C PHE A 452 2.44 -2.38 -7.33
N ILE A 453 3.62 -2.66 -7.85
CA ILE A 453 4.04 -3.99 -8.33
C ILE A 453 5.33 -4.37 -7.58
N SER A 454 5.33 -5.52 -6.89
CA SER A 454 6.48 -5.99 -6.12
C SER A 454 6.65 -7.51 -6.13
N ASP A 455 7.80 -7.96 -5.61
CA ASP A 455 8.08 -9.36 -5.29
C ASP A 455 7.90 -10.28 -6.50
N GLU A 456 8.53 -9.92 -7.63
CA GLU A 456 8.40 -10.56 -8.95
C GLU A 456 7.01 -10.50 -9.63
N GLY A 457 6.05 -9.78 -9.03
CA GLY A 457 4.70 -9.56 -9.57
C GLY A 457 4.67 -8.90 -10.95
N LYS A 458 3.58 -9.12 -11.70
CA LYS A 458 3.45 -8.73 -13.10
C LYS A 458 2.15 -7.98 -13.38
N ALA A 459 2.21 -6.92 -14.17
CA ALA A 459 1.03 -6.18 -14.61
C ALA A 459 1.10 -5.83 -16.10
N THR A 460 -0.01 -6.04 -16.81
CA THR A 460 -0.27 -5.43 -18.11
C THR A 460 -1.39 -4.40 -17.94
N VAL A 461 -1.10 -3.13 -18.23
CA VAL A 461 -2.02 -2.01 -18.05
C VAL A 461 -2.25 -1.36 -19.42
N GLU A 462 -3.48 -1.39 -19.94
CA GLU A 462 -3.79 -0.81 -21.26
C GLU A 462 -5.00 0.15 -21.24
N ASP A 463 -4.97 1.19 -22.08
CA ASP A 463 -6.06 2.16 -22.29
C ASP A 463 -6.64 2.78 -20.99
N SER A 464 -5.84 2.88 -19.92
CA SER A 464 -6.30 3.23 -18.56
C SER A 464 -5.77 4.58 -18.08
N SER A 465 -6.46 5.20 -17.13
CA SER A 465 -6.10 6.49 -16.52
C SER A 465 -5.69 6.31 -15.06
N ILE A 466 -4.48 6.74 -14.69
CA ILE A 466 -3.93 6.63 -13.34
C ILE A 466 -3.47 8.02 -12.87
N PHE A 467 -4.27 8.68 -12.04
CA PHE A 467 -4.17 10.13 -11.82
C PHE A 467 -4.55 10.57 -10.41
N ASP A 468 -4.12 11.79 -10.03
CA ASP A 468 -4.42 12.43 -8.74
C ASP A 468 -4.08 11.56 -7.49
N ASN A 469 -3.15 10.59 -7.61
CA ASN A 469 -2.65 9.79 -6.47
C ASN A 469 -1.52 10.54 -5.75
N GLY A 470 -1.44 10.42 -4.42
CA GLY A 470 -0.53 11.18 -3.56
C GLY A 470 0.96 10.83 -3.66
N SER A 471 1.31 9.72 -4.30
CA SER A 471 2.69 9.33 -4.59
C SER A 471 2.90 9.05 -6.09
N LEU A 472 3.43 7.89 -6.47
CA LEU A 472 3.71 7.55 -7.87
C LEU A 472 2.43 7.20 -8.64
N GLY A 473 2.42 7.43 -9.95
CA GLY A 473 1.39 6.81 -10.81
C GLY A 473 1.49 5.29 -10.79
N ILE A 474 2.66 4.74 -11.15
CA ILE A 474 2.98 3.32 -11.04
C ILE A 474 4.36 3.12 -10.41
N GLY A 475 4.43 2.37 -9.30
CA GLY A 475 5.70 1.92 -8.69
C GLY A 475 6.01 0.47 -9.01
N VAL A 476 7.18 0.19 -9.58
CA VAL A 476 7.64 -1.16 -9.95
C VAL A 476 8.93 -1.50 -9.18
N GLY A 477 8.81 -2.34 -8.16
CA GLY A 477 9.89 -2.71 -7.25
C GLY A 477 10.18 -4.22 -7.19
N LEU A 478 11.33 -4.59 -6.62
CA LEU A 478 11.67 -5.96 -6.19
C LEU A 478 11.44 -7.02 -7.29
N GLY A 479 12.10 -6.85 -8.43
CA GLY A 479 11.99 -7.75 -9.59
C GLY A 479 10.64 -7.70 -10.33
N GLY A 480 9.78 -6.74 -9.99
CA GLY A 480 8.46 -6.54 -10.59
C GLY A 480 8.52 -6.19 -12.09
N LYS A 481 7.45 -6.50 -12.81
CA LYS A 481 7.41 -6.41 -14.29
C LYS A 481 6.14 -5.69 -14.77
N LEU A 482 6.32 -4.51 -15.36
CA LEU A 482 5.25 -3.69 -15.93
C LEU A 482 5.26 -3.74 -17.47
N ILE A 483 4.07 -3.88 -18.05
CA ILE A 483 3.77 -3.51 -19.43
C ILE A 483 2.67 -2.46 -19.38
N ALA A 484 2.92 -1.24 -19.85
CA ALA A 484 1.92 -0.17 -19.93
C ALA A 484 1.75 0.29 -21.38
N ARG A 485 0.51 0.38 -21.89
CA ARG A 485 0.25 0.85 -23.26
C ARG A 485 -0.96 1.76 -23.37
N ARG A 486 -0.80 2.88 -24.07
CA ARG A 486 -1.92 3.82 -24.37
C ARG A 486 -2.59 4.39 -23.12
N CYS A 487 -1.88 4.38 -21.98
CA CYS A 487 -2.38 4.88 -20.71
C CYS A 487 -2.13 6.38 -20.56
N ARG A 488 -2.94 7.04 -19.73
CA ARG A 488 -2.63 8.36 -19.18
C ARG A 488 -2.25 8.20 -17.72
N ILE A 489 -1.10 8.73 -17.34
CA ILE A 489 -0.54 8.67 -16.00
C ILE A 489 -0.09 10.09 -15.65
N ASN A 490 -0.95 10.89 -15.03
CA ASN A 490 -0.77 12.35 -14.88
C ASN A 490 -1.19 12.86 -13.50
N ASN A 491 -0.75 14.06 -13.14
CA ASN A 491 -1.09 14.76 -11.88
C ASN A 491 -0.72 14.03 -10.57
N ASN A 492 0.00 12.92 -10.61
CA ASN A 492 0.37 12.18 -9.39
C ASN A 492 1.42 12.96 -8.57
N GLY A 493 1.45 12.72 -7.26
CA GLY A 493 2.21 13.47 -6.26
C GLY A 493 3.72 13.28 -6.30
N SER A 494 4.22 12.31 -7.06
CA SER A 494 5.64 12.08 -7.37
C SER A 494 5.82 11.91 -8.89
N GLU A 495 6.63 10.96 -9.36
CA GLU A 495 6.81 10.63 -10.77
C GLU A 495 5.65 9.79 -11.36
N ALA A 496 5.49 9.82 -12.69
CA ALA A 496 4.50 8.98 -13.38
C ALA A 496 4.79 7.49 -13.18
N ILE A 497 6.04 7.07 -13.42
CA ILE A 497 6.47 5.68 -13.23
C ILE A 497 7.85 5.63 -12.55
N ALA A 498 7.95 4.92 -11.42
CA ALA A 498 9.24 4.54 -10.83
C ALA A 498 9.56 3.06 -11.07
N VAL A 499 10.82 2.76 -11.39
CA VAL A 499 11.32 1.39 -11.60
C VAL A 499 12.62 1.20 -10.83
N TYR A 500 12.62 0.23 -9.90
CA TYR A 500 13.72 0.02 -8.95
C TYR A 500 13.86 -1.43 -8.47
N LYS A 501 15.03 -1.77 -7.93
CA LYS A 501 15.39 -3.07 -7.34
C LYS A 501 15.20 -4.20 -8.35
N ASP A 502 16.02 -4.15 -9.40
CA ASP A 502 16.11 -5.11 -10.51
C ASP A 502 14.78 -5.32 -11.30
N SER A 503 13.89 -4.32 -11.25
CA SER A 503 12.58 -4.34 -11.91
C SER A 503 12.63 -3.89 -13.37
N ILE A 504 11.61 -4.28 -14.14
CA ILE A 504 11.51 -4.02 -15.58
C ILE A 504 10.17 -3.36 -15.94
N ALA A 505 10.20 -2.28 -16.72
CA ALA A 505 9.00 -1.71 -17.35
C ALA A 505 9.15 -1.62 -18.88
N THR A 506 8.09 -1.93 -19.61
CA THR A 506 7.92 -1.58 -21.03
C THR A 506 6.72 -0.66 -21.16
N VAL A 507 6.91 0.53 -21.73
CA VAL A 507 5.90 1.60 -21.72
C VAL A 507 5.78 2.19 -23.13
N GLU A 508 4.63 1.97 -23.77
CA GLU A 508 4.43 2.29 -25.19
C GLU A 508 3.20 3.19 -25.44
N ASN A 509 3.43 4.39 -25.99
CA ASN A 509 2.42 5.38 -26.37
C ASN A 509 1.57 5.91 -25.20
N CYS A 510 2.18 6.09 -24.02
CA CYS A 510 1.51 6.64 -22.84
C CYS A 510 1.71 8.16 -22.71
N ASP A 511 0.77 8.84 -22.06
CA ASP A 511 0.86 10.25 -21.64
C ASP A 511 1.29 10.29 -20.17
N LEU A 512 2.54 10.69 -19.90
CA LEU A 512 3.19 10.68 -18.58
C LEU A 512 3.37 12.11 -18.01
N THR A 513 2.69 13.09 -18.59
CA THR A 513 2.91 14.51 -18.28
C THR A 513 2.17 15.00 -17.04
N GLY A 514 2.62 16.10 -16.44
CA GLY A 514 1.91 16.78 -15.35
C GLY A 514 2.04 16.16 -13.95
N ASN A 515 2.78 15.08 -13.77
CA ASN A 515 3.14 14.53 -12.46
C ASN A 515 4.21 15.40 -11.78
N SER A 516 4.22 15.47 -10.44
CA SER A 516 5.05 16.44 -9.70
C SER A 516 6.56 16.25 -9.91
N GLY A 517 7.01 14.99 -10.00
CA GLY A 517 8.39 14.60 -10.25
C GLY A 517 8.73 14.41 -11.75
N GLY A 518 7.76 14.58 -12.65
CA GLY A 518 7.90 14.29 -14.08
C GLY A 518 7.62 12.81 -14.43
N ALA A 519 8.10 12.36 -15.58
CA ALA A 519 7.72 11.05 -16.14
C ALA A 519 8.37 9.84 -15.44
N TRP A 520 9.62 9.94 -14.98
CA TRP A 520 10.44 8.77 -14.64
C TRP A 520 11.27 8.90 -13.37
N GLN A 521 11.28 7.84 -12.56
CA GLN A 521 12.33 7.55 -11.59
C GLN A 521 12.95 6.18 -11.91
N ILE A 522 14.26 6.11 -12.10
CA ILE A 522 14.97 4.87 -12.46
C ILE A 522 16.23 4.74 -11.61
N VAL A 523 16.21 3.82 -10.64
CA VAL A 523 17.28 3.59 -9.65
C VAL A 523 17.44 2.09 -9.38
N ASP A 524 18.39 1.66 -8.54
CA ASP A 524 18.54 0.27 -8.08
C ASP A 524 18.42 -0.79 -9.21
N ASN A 525 19.19 -0.67 -10.28
CA ASN A 525 19.15 -1.54 -11.48
C ASN A 525 17.80 -1.60 -12.24
N GLY A 526 16.87 -0.68 -12.00
CA GLY A 526 15.62 -0.58 -12.75
C GLY A 526 15.85 -0.39 -14.25
N TYR A 527 15.10 -1.10 -15.09
CA TYR A 527 15.22 -1.05 -16.55
C TYR A 527 13.91 -0.64 -17.22
N VAL A 528 13.94 0.46 -17.99
CA VAL A 528 12.78 0.99 -18.72
C VAL A 528 12.99 0.88 -20.24
N ARG A 529 11.99 0.32 -20.92
CA ARG A 529 11.85 0.35 -22.37
C ARG A 529 10.68 1.27 -22.76
N ALA A 530 10.98 2.56 -22.86
CA ALA A 530 10.03 3.59 -23.31
C ALA A 530 9.95 3.65 -24.85
N LYS A 531 8.77 3.98 -25.40
CA LYS A 531 8.59 4.20 -26.85
C LYS A 531 7.33 5.02 -27.16
N GLY A 532 7.52 6.18 -27.79
CA GLY A 532 6.41 7.00 -28.30
C GLY A 532 5.52 7.64 -27.22
N ASN A 533 6.02 7.73 -25.99
CA ASN A 533 5.33 8.37 -24.88
C ASN A 533 5.42 9.91 -25.01
N GLN A 534 4.53 10.60 -24.30
CA GLN A 534 4.64 12.03 -24.00
C GLN A 534 5.13 12.16 -22.55
N GLU A 535 6.17 12.96 -22.33
CA GLU A 535 6.97 12.98 -21.09
C GLU A 535 7.23 14.42 -20.63
#